data_AF-A0AAW0KHW8-F1
#
_entry.id   AF-A0AAW0KHW8-F1
#
_cell.length_a   1.000
_cell.length_b   1.000
_cell.length_c   1.000
_cell.angle_alpha   90.00
_cell.angle_beta   90.00
_cell.angle_gamma   90.00
#
_symmetry.space_group_name_H-M   'P 1'
#
loop_
_entity.id
_entity.type
_entity.pdbx_description
1 polymer ?
#
loop_
_entity_poly.entity_id
_entity_poly.type
_entity_poly.pdbx_seq_one_letter_code
_entity_poly.pdbx_strand_id
1 'polypeptide(L)'
;MTTFVFWGAPTFVSVVTFGACMLFGIPLETGKILSTLATFRILQEPIFYLPEGISMIAQSKVSLDRIVSFLRLDDLQFDTIEKLPRGSSDTAIEIIDGNFSWNLSSSNPTLKDINLKVQHGMRVAVCGTVGSGKSSLLSCILGEIPRISGTVKLCGTKAYVAQSPWIQSGKIEEKNIVW
;
A
#
# COMPACT_ATOMS: atom_id res chain seq x y z
N MET A 1 13.84 -37.53 -5.09
CA MET A 1 12.88 -38.03 -4.07
C MET A 1 11.44 -37.87 -4.55
N THR A 2 10.97 -36.66 -4.87
CA THR A 2 9.60 -36.40 -5.36
C THR A 2 9.22 -37.17 -6.62
N THR A 3 10.12 -37.26 -7.61
CA THR A 3 9.89 -38.04 -8.84
C THR A 3 9.72 -39.54 -8.57
N PHE A 4 10.44 -40.10 -7.60
CA PHE A 4 10.31 -41.52 -7.25
C PHE A 4 8.99 -41.82 -6.55
N VAL A 5 8.56 -40.94 -5.64
CA VAL A 5 7.26 -41.06 -4.97
C VAL A 5 6.12 -40.87 -5.97
N PHE A 6 6.27 -39.96 -6.93
CA PHE A 6 5.31 -39.76 -8.02
C PHE A 6 5.13 -41.05 -8.83
N TRP A 7 6.20 -41.57 -9.44
CA TRP A 7 6.10 -42.75 -10.30
C TRP A 7 5.82 -44.07 -9.53
N GLY A 8 6.17 -44.15 -8.25
CA GLY A 8 5.99 -45.35 -7.42
C GLY A 8 4.64 -45.45 -6.71
N ALA A 9 3.97 -44.33 -6.42
CA ALA A 9 2.75 -44.31 -5.59
C ALA A 9 1.56 -45.09 -6.20
N PRO A 10 1.20 -44.95 -7.49
CA PRO A 10 0.04 -45.66 -8.05
C PRO A 10 0.22 -47.17 -8.03
N THR A 11 1.44 -47.63 -8.28
CA THR A 11 1.80 -49.06 -8.26
C THR A 11 1.66 -49.62 -6.85
N PHE A 12 2.16 -48.89 -5.83
CA PHE A 12 2.02 -49.29 -4.43
C PHE A 12 0.56 -49.34 -3.98
N VAL A 13 -0.22 -48.29 -4.27
CA VAL A 13 -1.65 -48.22 -3.95
C VAL A 13 -2.41 -49.36 -4.64
N SER A 14 -2.09 -49.65 -5.91
CA SER A 14 -2.69 -50.75 -6.67
C SER A 14 -2.41 -52.12 -6.04
N VAL A 15 -1.16 -52.39 -5.62
CA VAL A 15 -0.77 -53.65 -4.96
C VAL A 15 -1.55 -53.83 -3.66
N VAL A 16 -1.65 -52.78 -2.83
CA VAL A 16 -2.40 -52.83 -1.57
C VAL A 16 -3.89 -53.04 -1.82
N THR A 17 -4.49 -52.31 -2.78
CA THR A 17 -5.92 -52.42 -3.09
C THR A 17 -6.29 -53.80 -3.64
N PHE A 18 -5.58 -54.31 -4.65
CA PHE A 18 -5.89 -55.62 -5.22
C PHE A 18 -5.55 -56.76 -4.26
N GLY A 19 -4.49 -56.63 -3.46
CA GLY A 19 -4.15 -57.57 -2.39
C GLY A 19 -5.27 -57.69 -1.35
N ALA A 20 -5.84 -56.55 -0.92
CA ALA A 20 -6.99 -56.53 -0.03
C ALA A 20 -8.23 -57.17 -0.68
N CYS A 21 -8.54 -56.85 -1.94
CA CYS A 21 -9.66 -57.46 -2.66
C CYS A 21 -9.55 -58.99 -2.76
N MET A 22 -8.34 -59.51 -2.93
CA MET A 22 -8.09 -60.95 -2.95
C MET A 22 -8.33 -61.60 -1.57
N LEU A 23 -7.94 -60.94 -0.48
CA LEU A 23 -8.18 -61.41 0.89
C LEU A 23 -9.66 -61.42 1.27
N PHE A 24 -10.44 -60.45 0.77
CA PHE A 24 -11.89 -60.35 1.01
C PHE A 24 -12.73 -61.18 0.02
N GLY A 25 -12.12 -61.95 -0.89
CA GLY A 25 -12.83 -62.80 -1.83
C GLY A 25 -13.61 -62.05 -2.91
N ILE A 26 -13.24 -60.80 -3.21
CA ILE A 26 -13.90 -59.98 -4.24
C ILE A 26 -13.41 -60.44 -5.63
N PRO A 27 -14.31 -60.74 -6.59
CA PRO A 27 -13.91 -61.19 -7.92
C PRO A 27 -13.20 -60.08 -8.70
N LEU A 28 -11.90 -60.32 -8.97
CA LEU A 28 -11.00 -59.45 -9.73
C LEU A 28 -11.09 -59.76 -11.23
N GLU A 29 -12.07 -59.16 -11.90
CA GLU A 29 -12.18 -59.23 -13.36
C GLU A 29 -11.20 -58.24 -14.02
N THR A 30 -10.69 -58.60 -15.20
CA THR A 30 -9.73 -57.79 -15.97
C THR A 30 -10.20 -56.35 -16.16
N GLY A 31 -11.50 -56.13 -16.43
CA GLY A 31 -12.06 -54.79 -16.58
C GLY A 31 -11.91 -53.92 -15.33
N LYS A 32 -12.16 -54.48 -14.15
CA LYS A 32 -12.04 -53.76 -12.87
C LYS A 32 -10.58 -53.39 -12.58
N ILE A 33 -9.65 -54.31 -12.83
CA ILE A 33 -8.21 -54.06 -12.61
C ILE A 33 -7.71 -52.91 -13.49
N LEU A 34 -8.02 -52.96 -14.78
CA LEU A 34 -7.58 -51.94 -15.74
C LEU A 34 -8.22 -50.57 -15.44
N SER A 35 -9.52 -50.54 -15.14
CA SER A 35 -10.22 -49.31 -14.76
C SER A 35 -9.66 -48.72 -13.47
N THR A 36 -9.46 -49.51 -12.41
CA THR A 36 -8.91 -49.03 -11.13
C THR A 36 -7.48 -48.50 -11.28
N LEU A 37 -6.62 -49.19 -12.04
CA LEU A 37 -5.25 -48.72 -12.31
C LEU A 37 -5.25 -47.39 -13.07
N ALA A 38 -6.14 -47.24 -14.06
CA ALA A 38 -6.31 -45.98 -14.79
C ALA A 38 -6.79 -44.85 -13.86
N THR A 39 -7.77 -45.13 -12.97
CA THR A 39 -8.25 -44.15 -11.97
C THR A 39 -7.14 -43.69 -11.03
N PHE A 40 -6.29 -44.59 -10.54
CA PHE A 40 -5.17 -44.20 -9.67
C PHE A 40 -4.13 -43.33 -10.38
N ARG A 41 -3.85 -43.59 -11.66
CA ARG A 41 -2.95 -42.75 -12.45
C ARG A 41 -3.52 -41.35 -12.66
N ILE A 42 -4.82 -41.23 -12.94
CA ILE A 42 -5.49 -39.93 -13.10
C ILE A 42 -5.51 -39.15 -11.76
N LEU A 43 -5.71 -39.84 -10.64
CA LEU A 43 -5.79 -39.22 -9.31
C LEU A 43 -4.42 -38.76 -8.78
N GLN A 44 -3.34 -39.31 -9.30
CA GLN A 44 -1.98 -38.98 -8.88
C GLN A 44 -1.66 -37.49 -9.06
N GLU A 45 -1.88 -36.93 -10.25
CA GLU A 45 -1.57 -35.53 -10.54
C GLU A 45 -2.24 -34.54 -9.56
N PRO A 46 -3.56 -34.56 -9.34
CA PRO A 46 -4.20 -33.64 -8.40
C PRO A 46 -3.68 -33.82 -6.97
N ILE A 47 -3.41 -35.04 -6.51
CA ILE A 47 -2.85 -35.28 -5.17
C ILE A 47 -1.48 -34.61 -5.00
N PHE A 48 -0.64 -34.65 -6.03
CA PHE A 48 0.70 -34.06 -5.96
C PHE A 48 0.70 -32.53 -6.07
N TYR A 49 -0.24 -31.94 -6.81
CA TYR A 49 -0.35 -30.47 -6.92
C TYR A 49 -1.12 -29.82 -5.76
N LEU A 50 -1.90 -30.59 -4.99
CA LEU A 50 -2.66 -30.04 -3.84
C LEU A 50 -1.80 -29.27 -2.82
N PRO A 51 -0.64 -29.79 -2.35
CA PRO A 51 0.22 -29.05 -1.42
C PRO A 51 0.77 -27.74 -2.00
N GLU A 52 1.04 -27.71 -3.30
CA GLU A 52 1.47 -26.51 -4.00
C GLU A 52 0.33 -25.47 -4.04
N GLY A 53 -0.91 -25.91 -4.32
CA GLY A 53 -2.10 -25.07 -4.25
C GLY A 53 -2.32 -24.47 -2.85
N ILE A 54 -2.16 -25.27 -1.80
CA ILE A 54 -2.25 -24.80 -0.40
C ILE A 54 -1.17 -23.74 -0.12
N SER A 55 0.06 -24.00 -0.59
CA SER A 55 1.18 -23.07 -0.42
C SER A 55 0.93 -21.75 -1.15
N MET A 56 0.38 -21.81 -2.37
CA MET A 56 0.02 -20.63 -3.16
C MET A 56 -1.08 -19.81 -2.47
N ILE A 57 -2.11 -20.46 -1.91
CA ILE A 57 -3.17 -19.78 -1.14
C ILE A 57 -2.57 -19.09 0.10
N ALA A 58 -1.68 -19.77 0.83
CA ALA A 58 -1.02 -19.19 2.00
C ALA A 58 -0.18 -17.96 1.64
N GLN A 59 0.63 -18.03 0.57
CA GLN A 59 1.43 -16.89 0.10
C GLN A 59 0.56 -15.74 -0.41
N SER A 60 -0.49 -16.05 -1.16
CA SER A 60 -1.44 -15.06 -1.67
C SER A 60 -2.14 -14.32 -0.53
N LYS A 61 -2.55 -15.03 0.53
CA LYS A 61 -3.14 -14.42 1.72
C LYS A 61 -2.18 -13.41 2.37
N VAL A 62 -0.91 -13.76 2.59
CA VAL A 62 0.08 -12.83 3.16
C VAL A 62 0.32 -11.61 2.26
N SER A 63 0.24 -11.78 0.94
CA SER A 63 0.31 -10.65 -0.01
C SER A 63 -0.91 -9.74 0.11
N LEU A 64 -2.10 -10.33 0.14
CA LEU A 64 -3.37 -9.62 0.29
C LEU A 64 -3.44 -8.88 1.63
N ASP A 65 -3.00 -9.49 2.73
CA ASP A 65 -2.96 -8.86 4.05
C ASP A 65 -2.10 -7.57 4.03
N ARG A 66 -0.98 -7.58 3.29
CA ARG A 66 -0.13 -6.39 3.09
C ARG A 66 -0.83 -5.31 2.27
N ILE A 67 -1.50 -5.69 1.18
CA ILE A 67 -2.28 -4.75 0.35
C ILE A 67 -3.41 -4.12 1.17
N VAL A 68 -4.16 -4.95 1.91
CA VAL A 68 -5.25 -4.48 2.79
C VAL A 68 -4.71 -3.56 3.88
N SER A 69 -3.57 -3.89 4.49
CA SER A 69 -2.94 -3.02 5.48
C SER A 69 -2.58 -1.66 4.92
N PHE A 70 -2.07 -1.59 3.68
CA PHE A 70 -1.73 -0.33 3.02
C PHE A 70 -2.98 0.48 2.67
N LEU A 71 -4.00 -0.16 2.09
CA LEU A 71 -5.26 0.49 1.72
C LEU A 71 -6.09 0.98 2.92
N ARG A 72 -5.78 0.50 4.13
CA ARG A 72 -6.39 0.93 5.39
C ARG A 72 -5.63 2.03 6.11
N LEU A 73 -4.50 2.51 5.57
CA LEU A 73 -3.81 3.66 6.14
C LEU A 73 -4.73 4.89 6.07
N ASP A 74 -4.65 5.74 7.08
CA ASP A 74 -5.42 6.97 7.12
C ASP A 74 -4.97 7.91 6.00
N ASP A 75 -5.94 8.43 5.24
CA ASP A 75 -5.68 9.49 4.27
C ASP A 75 -5.36 10.81 4.98
N LEU A 76 -4.51 11.62 4.35
CA LEU A 76 -4.30 13.00 4.78
C LEU A 76 -5.61 13.77 4.66
N GLN A 77 -6.07 14.37 5.75
CA GLN A 77 -7.30 15.16 5.76
C GLN A 77 -7.15 16.40 4.89
N PHE A 78 -7.82 16.41 3.74
CA PHE A 78 -7.78 17.51 2.76
C PHE A 78 -8.44 18.80 3.26
N ASP A 79 -9.20 18.76 4.36
CA ASP A 79 -9.84 19.93 4.96
C ASP A 79 -8.92 20.71 5.92
N THR A 80 -7.61 20.47 5.85
CA THR A 80 -6.62 21.18 6.67
C THR A 80 -6.54 22.68 6.28
N ILE A 81 -6.94 23.04 5.06
CA ILE A 81 -6.83 24.40 4.52
C ILE A 81 -8.14 24.85 3.89
N GLU A 82 -8.69 25.93 4.40
CA GLU A 82 -9.83 26.63 3.80
C GLU A 82 -9.35 27.39 2.55
N LYS A 83 -9.76 26.92 1.38
CA LYS A 83 -9.42 27.56 0.09
C LYS A 83 -10.48 28.59 -0.26
N LEU A 84 -10.04 29.83 -0.36
CA LEU A 84 -10.88 30.95 -0.78
C LEU A 84 -10.61 31.30 -2.26
N PRO A 85 -11.65 31.67 -3.04
CA PRO A 85 -11.47 32.09 -4.42
C PRO A 85 -10.66 33.38 -4.49
N ARG A 86 -9.86 33.54 -5.55
CA ARG A 86 -9.07 34.76 -5.77
C ARG A 86 -9.98 36.00 -5.75
N GLY A 87 -9.58 37.03 -5.02
CA GLY A 87 -10.31 38.29 -4.92
C GLY A 87 -11.40 38.33 -3.84
N SER A 88 -11.62 37.25 -3.08
CA SER A 88 -12.56 37.24 -1.96
C SER A 88 -12.03 37.87 -0.66
N SER A 89 -10.71 38.00 -0.53
CA SER A 89 -10.03 38.60 0.61
C SER A 89 -8.77 39.33 0.15
N ASP A 90 -8.41 40.39 0.87
CA ASP A 90 -7.13 41.09 0.72
C ASP A 90 -5.93 40.27 1.26
N THR A 91 -6.23 39.25 2.06
CA THR A 91 -5.23 38.36 2.67
C THR A 91 -4.99 37.12 1.81
N ALA A 92 -3.73 36.91 1.41
CA ALA A 92 -3.30 35.75 0.63
C ALA A 92 -3.17 34.49 1.49
N ILE A 93 -2.58 34.61 2.68
CA ILE A 93 -2.38 33.51 3.63
C ILE A 93 -2.72 34.01 5.03
N GLU A 94 -3.58 33.28 5.74
CA GLU A 94 -3.92 33.56 7.14
C GLU A 94 -3.83 32.27 7.96
N ILE A 95 -3.05 32.30 9.04
CA ILE A 95 -2.95 31.23 10.02
C ILE A 95 -3.30 31.85 11.37
N ILE A 96 -4.29 31.27 12.05
CA ILE A 96 -4.77 31.74 13.37
C ILE A 96 -4.65 30.58 14.35
N ASP A 97 -3.92 30.78 15.44
CA ASP A 97 -3.68 29.81 16.53
C ASP A 97 -3.36 28.39 16.03
N GLY A 98 -2.52 28.33 14.99
CA GLY A 98 -2.21 27.11 14.27
C GLY A 98 -1.23 26.23 15.04
N ASN A 99 -1.68 25.04 15.42
CA ASN A 99 -0.84 23.98 15.99
C ASN A 99 -0.76 22.80 15.01
N PHE A 100 0.44 22.41 14.61
CA PHE A 100 0.68 21.39 13.58
C PHE A 100 1.71 20.35 14.03
N SER A 101 1.48 19.10 13.63
CA SER A 101 2.40 18.00 13.95
C SER A 101 2.39 16.95 12.85
N TRP A 102 3.57 16.44 12.49
CA TRP A 102 3.71 15.28 11.61
C TRP A 102 3.11 14.00 12.20
N ASN A 103 3.09 13.91 13.53
CA ASN A 103 2.48 12.81 14.25
C ASN A 103 1.44 13.36 15.24
N LEU A 104 0.17 13.03 15.00
CA LEU A 104 -0.95 13.43 15.86
C LEU A 104 -0.87 12.82 17.27
N SER A 105 -0.12 11.73 17.45
CA SER A 105 0.12 11.10 18.75
C SER A 105 1.28 11.74 19.52
N SER A 106 2.02 12.67 18.91
CA SER A 106 3.10 13.38 19.60
C SER A 106 2.55 14.31 20.66
N SER A 107 3.12 14.27 21.88
CA SER A 107 2.76 15.21 22.94
C SER A 107 3.18 16.65 22.65
N ASN A 108 4.18 16.84 21.78
CA ASN A 108 4.72 18.14 21.43
C ASN A 108 4.46 18.43 19.94
N PRO A 109 3.72 19.50 19.60
CA PRO A 109 3.52 19.88 18.21
C PRO A 109 4.82 20.36 17.58
N THR A 110 5.00 20.10 16.29
CA THR A 110 6.17 20.57 15.52
C THR A 110 6.16 22.08 15.35
N LEU A 111 4.96 22.65 15.13
CA LEU A 111 4.72 24.08 15.09
C LEU A 111 3.65 24.42 16.12
N LYS A 112 3.96 25.35 17.00
CA LYS A 112 3.10 25.72 18.12
C LYS A 112 2.70 27.19 18.03
N ASP A 113 1.42 27.47 18.26
CA ASP A 113 0.84 28.82 18.39
C ASP A 113 1.23 29.75 17.22
N ILE A 114 1.17 29.24 15.99
CA ILE A 114 1.52 30.01 14.80
C ILE A 114 0.39 30.96 14.45
N ASN A 115 0.71 32.25 14.44
CA ASN A 115 -0.16 33.32 13.97
C ASN A 115 0.56 34.08 12.84
N LEU A 116 0.03 34.00 11.62
CA LEU A 116 0.66 34.57 10.43
C LEU A 116 -0.41 35.16 9.52
N LYS A 117 -0.19 36.41 9.07
CA LYS A 117 -1.06 37.08 8.11
C LYS A 117 -0.22 37.70 7.00
N VAL A 118 -0.48 37.29 5.76
CA VAL A 118 0.23 37.76 4.56
C VAL A 118 -0.78 38.31 3.57
N GLN A 119 -0.66 39.60 3.23
CA GLN A 119 -1.50 40.26 2.24
C GLN A 119 -1.02 40.00 0.81
N HIS A 120 -1.91 40.19 -0.15
CA HIS A 120 -1.53 40.12 -1.56
C HIS A 120 -0.46 41.18 -1.91
N GLY A 121 0.55 40.78 -2.68
CA GLY A 121 1.66 41.65 -3.09
C GLY A 121 2.83 41.73 -2.08
N MET A 122 2.68 41.19 -0.87
CA MET A 122 3.76 41.14 0.11
C MET A 122 4.87 40.15 -0.29
N ARG A 123 6.12 40.50 0.01
CA ARG A 123 7.29 39.62 -0.09
C ARG A 123 7.77 39.30 1.33
N VAL A 124 7.65 38.06 1.75
CA VAL A 124 7.94 37.61 3.12
C VAL A 124 9.12 36.65 3.12
N ALA A 125 10.06 36.85 4.04
CA ALA A 125 11.18 35.94 4.28
C ALA A 125 11.02 35.27 5.65
N VAL A 126 11.32 33.97 5.73
CA VAL A 126 11.28 33.20 6.98
C VAL A 126 12.71 32.82 7.38
N CYS A 127 13.16 33.30 8.53
CA CYS A 127 14.52 33.09 9.03
C CYS A 127 14.48 32.35 10.38
N GLY A 128 15.51 31.54 10.66
CA GLY A 128 15.60 30.77 11.91
C GLY A 128 16.66 29.68 11.85
N THR A 129 17.05 29.17 13.01
CA THR A 129 18.08 28.12 13.16
C THR A 129 17.70 26.81 12.46
N VAL A 130 18.67 25.95 12.17
CA VAL A 130 18.39 24.61 11.63
C VAL A 130 17.51 23.84 12.61
N GLY A 131 16.46 23.18 12.10
CA GLY A 131 15.49 22.46 12.93
C GLY A 131 14.37 23.33 13.54
N SER A 132 14.35 24.65 13.31
CA SER A 132 13.33 25.55 13.87
C SER A 132 11.92 25.44 13.23
N GLY A 133 11.67 24.45 12.37
CA GLY A 133 10.36 24.25 11.74
C GLY A 133 10.07 25.07 10.48
N LYS A 134 11.05 25.76 9.87
CA LYS A 134 10.84 26.58 8.64
C LYS A 134 10.24 25.78 7.48
N SER A 135 10.83 24.63 7.16
CA SER A 135 10.31 23.75 6.10
C SER A 135 8.93 23.20 6.48
N SER A 136 8.71 22.91 7.76
CA SER A 136 7.40 22.48 8.27
C SER A 136 6.35 23.58 8.13
N LEU A 137 6.70 24.86 8.29
CA LEU A 137 5.79 25.98 8.05
C LEU A 137 5.35 26.03 6.58
N LEU A 138 6.26 25.78 5.64
CA LEU A 138 5.92 25.70 4.22
C LEU A 138 5.02 24.49 3.93
N SER A 139 5.35 23.29 4.43
CA SER A 139 4.51 22.09 4.30
C SER A 139 3.12 22.28 4.93
N CYS A 140 3.01 23.02 6.03
CA CYS A 140 1.73 23.43 6.61
C CYS A 140 0.92 24.31 5.64
N ILE A 141 1.55 25.31 5.00
CA ILE A 141 0.88 26.16 4.00
C ILE A 141 0.46 25.35 2.77
N LEU A 142 1.19 24.29 2.41
CA LEU A 142 0.81 23.38 1.33
C LEU A 142 -0.38 22.49 1.70
N GLY A 143 -0.50 22.12 2.98
CA GLY A 143 -1.53 21.22 3.51
C GLY A 143 -1.02 19.80 3.70
N GLU A 144 0.30 19.61 3.78
CA GLU A 144 0.95 18.31 3.95
C GLU A 144 1.05 17.89 5.42
N ILE A 145 1.03 18.85 6.36
CA ILE A 145 1.09 18.57 7.80
C ILE A 145 -0.32 18.63 8.38
N PRO A 146 -0.79 17.58 9.07
CA PRO A 146 -2.04 17.61 9.80
C PRO A 146 -2.11 18.76 10.82
N ARG A 147 -3.23 19.45 10.84
CA ARG A 147 -3.55 20.46 11.86
C ARG A 147 -4.16 19.80 13.10
N ILE A 148 -3.62 20.13 14.27
CA ILE A 148 -4.21 19.76 15.56
C ILE A 148 -5.29 20.79 15.95
N SER A 149 -4.98 22.08 15.80
CA SER A 149 -5.91 23.18 16.10
C SER A 149 -5.60 24.43 15.27
N GLY A 150 -6.49 25.43 15.33
CA GLY A 150 -6.35 26.72 14.64
C GLY A 150 -7.05 26.75 13.28
N THR A 151 -6.75 27.71 12.42
CA THR A 151 -7.32 27.75 11.06
C THR A 151 -6.25 28.19 10.07
N VAL A 152 -6.22 27.56 8.89
CA VAL A 152 -5.37 27.98 7.78
C VAL A 152 -6.27 28.36 6.60
N LYS A 153 -6.21 29.61 6.18
CA LYS A 153 -6.93 30.13 5.02
C LYS A 153 -5.95 30.51 3.93
N LEU A 154 -6.28 30.13 2.70
CA LEU A 154 -5.48 30.47 1.54
C LEU A 154 -6.35 31.00 0.40
N CYS A 155 -6.06 32.22 -0.04
CA CYS A 155 -6.75 32.87 -1.13
C CYS A 155 -5.94 32.74 -2.43
N GLY A 156 -6.40 31.88 -3.36
CA GLY A 156 -5.76 31.69 -4.66
C GLY A 156 -4.99 30.38 -4.85
N THR A 157 -3.89 30.43 -5.62
CA THR A 157 -3.12 29.24 -6.03
C THR A 157 -1.72 29.27 -5.41
N LYS A 158 -1.11 28.08 -5.29
CA LYS A 158 0.22 27.90 -4.69
C LYS A 158 1.20 27.40 -5.76
N ALA A 159 2.45 27.80 -5.64
CA ALA A 159 3.58 27.19 -6.34
C ALA A 159 4.65 26.85 -5.28
N TYR A 160 5.27 25.68 -5.40
CA TYR A 160 6.24 25.20 -4.42
C TYR A 160 7.50 24.72 -5.12
N VAL A 161 8.65 25.05 -4.54
CA VAL A 161 9.96 24.57 -4.95
C VAL A 161 10.59 23.90 -3.74
N ALA A 162 10.80 22.59 -3.83
CA ALA A 162 11.39 21.81 -2.75
C ALA A 162 12.89 22.09 -2.61
N GLN A 163 13.42 21.87 -1.40
CA GLN A 163 14.86 21.97 -1.12
C GLN A 163 15.68 20.97 -1.96
N SER A 164 15.16 19.76 -2.13
CA SER A 164 15.71 18.75 -3.04
C SER A 164 14.84 18.72 -4.30
N PRO A 165 15.38 19.06 -5.48
CA PRO A 165 14.59 19.07 -6.70
C PRO A 165 14.17 17.65 -7.09
N TRP A 166 12.91 17.50 -7.48
CA TRP A 166 12.40 16.26 -8.08
C TRP A 166 12.30 16.46 -9.59
N ILE A 167 13.13 15.75 -10.35
CA ILE A 167 13.22 15.87 -11.82
C ILE A 167 12.57 14.64 -12.44
N GLN A 168 11.58 14.86 -13.31
CA GLN A 168 10.90 13.77 -13.99
C GLN A 168 11.78 13.19 -15.11
N SER A 169 11.79 11.86 -15.23
CA SER A 169 12.46 11.19 -16.35
C SER A 169 11.75 11.51 -17.67
N GLY A 170 12.44 12.22 -18.56
CA GLY A 170 11.93 12.64 -19.86
C GLY A 170 12.72 13.81 -20.45
N LYS A 171 12.25 14.32 -21.60
CA LYS A 171 12.80 15.54 -22.20
C LYS A 171 12.48 16.75 -21.31
N ILE A 172 13.45 17.65 -21.20
CA ILE A 172 13.36 18.84 -20.32
C ILE A 172 12.17 19.73 -20.72
N GLU A 173 12.02 19.98 -22.02
CA GLU A 173 10.97 20.85 -22.60
C GLU A 173 9.55 20.32 -22.39
N GLU A 174 9.39 19.01 -22.19
CA GLU A 174 8.07 18.37 -22.13
C GLU A 174 7.61 18.14 -20.69
N LYS A 175 8.53 17.78 -19.79
CA LYS A 175 8.16 17.29 -18.45
C LYS A 175 8.70 18.10 -17.29
N ASN A 176 9.74 18.91 -17.50
CA ASN A 176 10.43 19.60 -16.40
C ASN A 176 10.26 21.12 -16.45
N ILE A 177 10.19 21.71 -17.65
CA ILE A 177 9.95 23.14 -17.84
C ILE A 177 9.03 23.31 -19.04
N VAL A 178 7.74 23.52 -18.78
CA VAL A 178 6.77 23.91 -19.80
C VAL A 178 6.65 25.42 -19.75
N TRP A 179 7.13 26.08 -20.80
CA TRP A 179 6.99 27.53 -21.00
C TRP A 179 5.64 27.87 -21.62
#